data_AF-A0A836YX21-F1
#
_entry.id   AF-A0A836YX21-F1
#
_cell.length_a   1.000
_cell.length_b   1.000
_cell.length_c   1.000
_cell.angle_alpha   90.00
_cell.angle_beta   90.00
_cell.angle_gamma   90.00
#
_symmetry.space_group_name_H-M   'P 1'
#
loop_
_entity.id
_entity.type
_entity.pdbx_description
1 polymer ?
#
loop_
_entity_poly.entity_id
_entity_poly.type
_entity_poly.pdbx_seq_one_letter_code
_entity_poly.pdbx_strand_id
1 'polypeptide(L)'
;KIFRVIWSHAQQAWVVVSELVKSHTKTSTYTDKRAQVCTSDYFLDKQQDKFKLSFLSLVLLGIFFSPVGLAAYFEDGSEKGNNEEADEGTIGIGKGSKVGPGSIVIGQFAKAEGRTSIAIGYQAEAILYASNAVAVGATAKAGPYSAAYGYGAQARGIGAVAVGESAIANQNGGVALGNSSSVNVANGVALGSFSSADTKGGIEGAKQTFSVTEGASTVENGFKSTENPNIGAVSVGRSLAWKNFNKPIKRQITNVAAGTQDTDAVNVAQLKSLTMKIGGNTNDNTQPKVGLWEGTLTVKGENGITSHAQGSTITVKLDKDLKDKIDKIAAMGKLIQST
;
A
#
# COMPACT_ATOMS: atom_id res chain seq x y z
N LYS A 1 28.14 62.43 12.62
CA LYS A 1 27.83 61.40 13.64
C LYS A 1 29.14 60.75 14.02
N ILE A 2 29.42 60.60 15.32
CA ILE A 2 30.58 59.83 15.78
C ILE A 2 30.04 58.48 16.24
N PHE A 3 30.73 57.40 15.88
CA PHE A 3 30.39 56.05 16.28
C PHE A 3 31.41 55.57 17.32
N ARG A 4 30.94 54.97 18.40
CA ARG A 4 31.79 54.37 19.44
C ARG A 4 31.36 52.92 19.66
N VAL A 5 32.33 52.07 19.96
CA VAL A 5 32.10 50.65 20.28
C VAL A 5 32.09 50.50 21.79
N ILE A 6 31.02 49.94 22.35
CA ILE A 6 30.85 49.75 23.80
C ILE A 6 30.43 48.31 24.10
N TRP A 7 30.81 47.78 25.27
CA TRP A 7 30.40 46.45 25.70
C TRP A 7 28.99 46.51 26.29
N SER A 8 28.04 45.75 25.72
CA SER A 8 26.67 45.64 26.22
C SER A 8 26.57 44.48 27.21
N HIS A 9 26.41 44.77 28.50
CA HIS A 9 26.21 43.73 29.52
C HIS A 9 24.90 42.94 29.34
N ALA A 10 23.88 43.53 28.72
CA ALA A 10 22.62 42.83 28.45
C ALA A 10 22.74 41.81 27.32
N GLN A 11 23.58 42.10 26.31
CA GLN A 11 23.76 41.23 25.14
C GLN A 11 25.07 40.42 25.17
N GLN A 12 25.92 40.66 26.18
CA GLN A 12 27.25 40.05 26.33
C GLN A 12 28.10 40.14 25.05
N ALA A 13 28.05 41.30 24.39
CA ALA A 13 28.74 41.55 23.12
C ALA A 13 29.13 43.04 22.96
N TRP A 14 30.15 43.31 22.14
CA TRP A 14 30.54 44.68 21.74
C TRP A 14 29.58 45.20 20.66
N VAL A 15 28.96 46.36 20.90
CA VAL A 15 27.97 46.98 20.00
C VAL A 15 28.41 48.39 19.63
N VAL A 16 28.21 48.77 18.36
CA VAL A 16 28.51 50.12 17.86
C VAL A 16 27.30 51.03 18.05
N VAL A 17 27.47 52.15 18.74
CA VAL A 17 26.42 53.14 18.99
C VAL A 17 26.81 54.48 18.37
N SER A 18 25.84 55.15 17.73
CA SER A 18 26.04 56.47 17.13
C SER A 18 25.54 57.57 18.07
N GLU A 19 26.38 58.55 18.39
CA GLU A 19 25.94 59.76 19.07
C GLU A 19 25.76 60.91 18.06
N LEU A 20 24.68 61.66 18.25
CA LEU A 20 24.27 62.75 17.39
C LEU A 20 24.93 64.04 17.87
N VAL A 21 26.08 64.38 17.29
CA VAL A 21 26.79 65.62 17.60
C VAL A 21 25.95 66.80 17.08
N LYS A 22 25.55 67.71 17.97
CA LYS A 22 24.90 68.98 17.61
C LYS A 22 25.94 69.91 16.98
N SER A 23 25.97 69.99 15.66
CA SER A 23 26.61 71.11 14.96
C SER A 23 25.62 72.28 14.89
N HIS A 24 26.00 73.43 15.43
CA HIS A 24 25.23 74.66 15.29
C HIS A 24 25.29 75.16 13.83
N THR A 25 24.17 75.09 13.12
CA THR A 25 23.98 75.90 11.90
C THR A 25 22.55 76.42 11.85
N LYS A 26 22.45 77.70 11.49
CA LYS A 26 21.35 78.64 11.76
C LYS A 26 20.02 78.30 11.07
N THR A 27 18.94 78.62 11.77
CA THR A 27 17.53 78.58 11.33
C THR A 27 17.10 79.93 10.75
N SER A 28 16.24 79.91 9.73
CA SER A 28 15.40 81.03 9.24
C SER A 28 14.27 80.40 8.40
N THR A 29 12.96 80.67 8.53
CA THR A 29 12.11 81.55 9.38
C THR A 29 10.68 80.97 9.24
N TYR A 30 10.06 80.50 10.33
CA TYR A 30 8.80 80.99 10.97
C TYR A 30 7.53 81.08 10.08
N THR A 31 6.39 80.47 10.44
CA THR A 31 5.40 80.88 11.48
C THR A 31 4.52 79.67 11.84
N ASP A 32 4.46 79.12 13.07
CA ASP A 32 3.69 79.50 14.30
C ASP A 32 2.15 79.45 14.08
N LYS A 33 1.26 78.77 14.83
CA LYS A 33 1.20 78.36 16.23
C LYS A 33 0.37 77.07 16.44
N ARG A 34 0.63 76.46 17.58
CA ARG A 34 0.05 75.27 18.22
C ARG A 34 -1.47 75.30 18.46
N ALA A 35 -2.12 74.13 18.32
CA ALA A 35 -2.94 73.43 19.34
C ALA A 35 -3.40 72.09 18.71
N GLN A 36 -2.73 70.97 18.92
CA GLN A 36 -2.91 70.00 20.02
C GLN A 36 -4.28 69.25 19.99
N VAL A 37 -4.15 67.91 19.92
CA VAL A 37 -5.07 66.85 20.39
C VAL A 37 -5.98 66.15 19.37
N CYS A 38 -5.45 65.03 18.88
CA CYS A 38 -6.06 63.70 18.67
C CYS A 38 -7.02 63.40 17.51
N THR A 39 -6.84 62.14 17.08
CA THR A 39 -7.70 61.22 16.32
C THR A 39 -7.70 61.27 14.79
N SER A 40 -7.48 60.07 14.26
CA SER A 40 -7.67 59.55 12.91
C SER A 40 -8.70 60.32 12.09
N ASP A 41 -8.27 60.87 10.94
CA ASP A 41 -9.05 61.03 9.70
C ASP A 41 -8.31 61.87 8.63
N TYR A 42 -7.10 62.37 8.92
CA TYR A 42 -6.37 63.26 7.99
C TYR A 42 -5.15 62.64 7.27
N PHE A 43 -5.06 61.32 7.18
CA PHE A 43 -3.96 60.64 6.48
C PHE A 43 -4.23 60.36 4.99
N LEU A 44 -5.38 60.78 4.46
CA LEU A 44 -5.75 60.56 3.04
C LEU A 44 -5.59 61.79 2.14
N ASP A 45 -5.43 63.00 2.66
CA ASP A 45 -5.48 64.22 1.82
C ASP A 45 -4.08 64.76 1.41
N LYS A 46 -2.98 64.19 1.92
CA LYS A 46 -1.61 64.67 1.64
C LYS A 46 -0.65 63.65 1.00
N GLN A 47 -1.18 62.58 0.44
CA GLN A 47 -0.42 61.64 -0.40
C GLN A 47 -0.95 61.56 -1.84
N GLN A 48 -1.90 62.41 -2.22
CA GLN A 48 -2.47 62.38 -3.57
C GLN A 48 -1.61 63.07 -4.65
N ASP A 49 -0.57 63.83 -4.27
CA ASP A 49 0.17 64.66 -5.25
C ASP A 49 1.55 64.16 -5.69
N LYS A 50 2.05 63.02 -5.17
CA LYS A 50 3.41 62.56 -5.55
C LYS A 50 3.61 61.06 -5.71
N PHE A 51 2.56 60.30 -6.04
CA PHE A 51 2.73 58.95 -6.57
C PHE A 51 2.36 58.96 -8.06
N LYS A 52 3.33 59.33 -8.91
CA LYS A 52 3.32 58.90 -10.31
C LYS A 52 3.49 57.38 -10.31
N LEU A 53 2.39 56.68 -10.11
CA LEU A 53 2.27 55.24 -10.30
C LEU A 53 2.56 55.00 -11.79
N SER A 54 3.78 54.58 -12.11
CA SER A 54 4.13 54.16 -13.46
C SER A 54 3.14 53.09 -13.91
N PHE A 55 2.65 53.16 -15.15
CA PHE A 55 1.77 52.15 -15.73
C PHE A 55 2.31 50.72 -15.51
N LEU A 56 3.65 50.58 -15.45
CA LEU A 56 4.35 49.33 -15.14
C LEU A 56 4.10 48.81 -13.71
N SER A 57 3.92 49.69 -12.73
CA SER A 57 3.60 49.31 -11.34
C SER A 57 2.14 48.92 -11.13
N LEU A 58 1.21 49.49 -11.91
CA LEU A 58 -0.19 49.05 -11.94
C LEU A 58 -0.32 47.69 -12.64
N VAL A 59 0.45 47.49 -13.72
CA VAL A 59 0.58 46.18 -14.39
C VAL A 59 1.19 45.14 -13.46
N LEU A 60 2.20 45.50 -12.65
CA LEU A 60 2.83 44.57 -11.69
C LEU A 60 1.92 44.24 -10.50
N LEU A 61 1.05 45.15 -10.06
CA LEU A 61 -0.01 44.85 -9.09
C LEU A 61 -1.07 43.90 -9.67
N GLY A 62 -1.39 44.01 -10.96
CA GLY A 62 -2.36 43.14 -11.62
C GLY A 62 -1.96 41.65 -11.71
N ILE A 63 -0.68 41.33 -11.51
CA ILE A 63 -0.17 39.94 -11.56
C ILE A 63 -0.20 39.25 -10.17
N PHE A 64 -0.46 40.00 -9.09
CA PHE A 64 -0.47 39.46 -7.71
C PHE A 64 -1.82 39.61 -6.97
N PHE A 65 -2.83 40.22 -7.61
CA PHE A 65 -4.19 40.29 -7.08
C PHE A 65 -5.15 39.56 -8.03
N SER A 66 -5.29 38.24 -7.86
CA SER A 66 -6.52 37.56 -8.24
C SER A 66 -7.68 38.07 -7.36
N PRO A 67 -8.91 38.15 -7.87
CA PRO A 67 -9.95 39.00 -7.31
C PRO A 67 -10.35 38.58 -5.89
N VAL A 68 -10.56 39.57 -5.03
CA VAL A 68 -11.41 39.45 -3.83
C VAL A 68 -12.81 39.08 -4.30
N GLY A 69 -13.10 37.79 -4.27
CA GLY A 69 -14.36 37.19 -4.65
C GLY A 69 -14.26 35.67 -4.54
N LEU A 70 -15.34 35.05 -4.08
CA LEU A 70 -15.56 33.62 -3.96
C LEU A 70 -15.52 32.92 -5.34
N ALA A 71 -14.34 32.81 -5.95
CA ALA A 71 -14.15 32.36 -7.33
C ALA A 71 -13.01 31.34 -7.45
N ALA A 72 -13.15 30.42 -8.41
CA ALA A 72 -12.16 29.42 -8.74
C ALA A 72 -10.78 30.03 -9.07
N TYR A 73 -9.70 29.36 -8.64
CA TYR A 73 -8.32 29.76 -8.89
C TYR A 73 -7.79 29.08 -10.17
N PHE A 74 -7.47 29.85 -11.22
CA PHE A 74 -6.93 29.35 -12.48
C PHE A 74 -5.64 30.07 -12.86
N GLU A 75 -4.59 29.30 -13.18
CA GLU A 75 -3.27 29.81 -13.58
C GLU A 75 -2.67 29.05 -14.76
N ASP A 76 -1.70 29.68 -15.44
CA ASP A 76 -0.91 29.10 -16.54
C ASP A 76 -1.76 28.50 -17.68
N GLY A 77 -2.88 29.12 -18.04
CA GLY A 77 -3.76 28.61 -19.11
C GLY A 77 -4.57 27.37 -18.72
N SER A 78 -4.91 27.23 -17.43
CA SER A 78 -5.93 26.30 -16.96
C SER A 78 -7.33 26.75 -17.37
N GLU A 79 -8.19 25.79 -17.69
CA GLU A 79 -9.54 26.03 -18.18
C GLU A 79 -10.57 25.20 -17.41
N LYS A 80 -11.82 25.66 -17.41
CA LYS A 80 -12.95 24.86 -16.92
C LYS A 80 -13.13 23.61 -17.78
N GLY A 81 -13.55 22.52 -17.14
CA GLY A 81 -14.00 21.31 -17.82
C GLY A 81 -15.30 21.52 -18.60
N ASN A 82 -15.68 20.52 -19.39
CA ASN A 82 -16.85 20.58 -20.28
C ASN A 82 -18.19 20.61 -19.54
N ASN A 83 -18.22 20.28 -18.24
CA ASN A 83 -19.43 20.33 -17.39
C ASN A 83 -19.35 21.53 -16.43
N GLU A 84 -19.62 22.69 -17.02
CA GLU A 84 -19.19 24.05 -16.68
C GLU A 84 -19.60 24.65 -15.31
N GLU A 85 -19.22 24.05 -14.19
CA GLU A 85 -19.21 24.79 -12.92
C GLU A 85 -17.87 24.63 -12.22
N ALA A 86 -17.11 25.72 -12.15
CA ALA A 86 -16.01 25.85 -11.20
C ALA A 86 -16.56 26.64 -10.02
N ASP A 87 -16.35 26.15 -8.80
CA ASP A 87 -16.84 26.78 -7.57
C ASP A 87 -15.66 27.34 -6.77
N GLU A 88 -15.95 27.88 -5.59
CA GLU A 88 -14.98 28.49 -4.68
C GLU A 88 -13.81 27.57 -4.29
N GLY A 89 -14.01 26.25 -4.35
CA GLY A 89 -13.00 25.26 -4.00
C GLY A 89 -12.13 24.81 -5.18
N THR A 90 -12.38 25.31 -6.38
CA THR A 90 -11.69 24.85 -7.59
C THR A 90 -10.29 25.47 -7.72
N ILE A 91 -9.28 24.63 -7.97
CA ILE A 91 -7.88 25.02 -8.21
C ILE A 91 -7.40 24.39 -9.52
N GLY A 92 -6.92 25.19 -10.46
CA GLY A 92 -6.38 24.77 -11.74
C GLY A 92 -5.08 25.47 -12.10
N ILE A 93 -4.01 24.72 -12.35
CA ILE A 93 -2.70 25.25 -12.74
C ILE A 93 -2.14 24.42 -13.89
N GLY A 94 -1.87 25.05 -15.02
CA GLY A 94 -1.12 24.45 -16.12
C GLY A 94 -1.84 24.47 -17.47
N LYS A 95 -1.06 24.68 -18.53
CA LYS A 95 -1.59 24.90 -19.88
C LYS A 95 -2.47 23.75 -20.36
N GLY A 96 -3.70 24.09 -20.76
CA GLY A 96 -4.68 23.15 -21.31
C GLY A 96 -5.21 22.14 -20.28
N SER A 97 -5.03 22.42 -18.98
CA SER A 97 -5.67 21.63 -17.93
C SER A 97 -7.17 21.89 -17.87
N LYS A 98 -7.94 20.88 -17.43
CA LYS A 98 -9.41 20.92 -17.36
C LYS A 98 -9.91 20.59 -15.96
N VAL A 99 -10.66 21.51 -15.35
CA VAL A 99 -11.02 21.44 -13.93
C VAL A 99 -12.51 21.54 -13.71
N GLY A 100 -13.05 20.65 -12.87
CA GLY A 100 -14.45 20.64 -12.41
C GLY A 100 -14.66 21.36 -11.06
N PRO A 101 -15.89 21.28 -10.51
CA PRO A 101 -16.27 21.96 -9.26
C PRO A 101 -15.59 21.33 -8.04
N GLY A 102 -15.00 22.14 -7.17
CA GLY A 102 -14.31 21.70 -5.96
C GLY A 102 -13.07 20.83 -6.21
N SER A 103 -12.57 20.81 -7.45
CA SER A 103 -11.49 19.93 -7.91
C SER A 103 -10.14 20.63 -7.89
N ILE A 104 -9.06 19.84 -7.80
CA ILE A 104 -7.68 20.33 -7.83
C ILE A 104 -6.95 19.72 -9.02
N VAL A 105 -6.47 20.56 -9.92
CA VAL A 105 -5.73 20.14 -11.12
C VAL A 105 -4.43 20.92 -11.24
N ILE A 106 -3.31 20.20 -11.28
CA ILE A 106 -1.98 20.81 -11.36
C ILE A 106 -1.15 20.02 -12.38
N GLY A 107 -0.89 20.61 -13.55
CA GLY A 107 -0.06 20.02 -14.59
C GLY A 107 -0.59 20.30 -15.99
N GLN A 108 0.33 20.43 -16.95
CA GLN A 108 -0.02 20.62 -18.35
C GLN A 108 -0.89 19.44 -18.85
N PHE A 109 -2.02 19.78 -19.48
CA PHE A 109 -3.03 18.82 -19.99
C PHE A 109 -3.63 17.87 -18.94
N ALA A 110 -3.48 18.15 -17.64
CA ALA A 110 -4.12 17.38 -16.58
C ALA A 110 -5.64 17.63 -16.56
N LYS A 111 -6.43 16.64 -16.16
CA LYS A 111 -7.89 16.70 -16.18
C LYS A 111 -8.51 16.11 -14.92
N ALA A 112 -9.33 16.89 -14.23
CA ALA A 112 -10.24 16.42 -13.19
C ALA A 112 -11.57 17.17 -13.31
N GLU A 113 -12.39 16.74 -14.26
CA GLU A 113 -13.63 17.44 -14.64
C GLU A 113 -14.84 17.00 -13.82
N GLY A 114 -14.76 15.88 -13.09
CA GLY A 114 -15.75 15.50 -12.09
C GLY A 114 -15.63 16.30 -10.80
N ARG A 115 -16.69 16.32 -9.98
CA ARG A 115 -16.73 17.10 -8.73
C ARG A 115 -15.74 16.55 -7.70
N THR A 116 -15.04 17.43 -7.00
CA THR A 116 -14.12 17.07 -5.89
C THR A 116 -13.07 16.03 -6.27
N SER A 117 -12.61 16.07 -7.52
CA SER A 117 -11.59 15.18 -8.07
C SER A 117 -10.22 15.87 -8.08
N ILE A 118 -9.14 15.08 -8.10
CA ILE A 118 -7.77 15.58 -8.03
C ILE A 118 -6.96 14.99 -9.18
N ALA A 119 -6.31 15.82 -9.99
CA ALA A 119 -5.36 15.39 -11.02
C ALA A 119 -4.06 16.20 -10.95
N ILE A 120 -2.97 15.58 -10.54
CA ILE A 120 -1.67 16.24 -10.37
C ILE A 120 -0.61 15.52 -11.21
N GLY A 121 -0.05 16.20 -12.20
CA GLY A 121 1.00 15.71 -13.09
C GLY A 121 0.69 15.93 -14.57
N TYR A 122 1.72 15.90 -15.42
CA TYR A 122 1.55 16.01 -16.88
C TYR A 122 0.58 14.96 -17.40
N GLN A 123 -0.51 15.37 -18.04
CA GLN A 123 -1.57 14.48 -18.56
C GLN A 123 -2.19 13.53 -17.51
N ALA A 124 -2.14 13.86 -16.21
CA ALA A 124 -2.88 13.11 -15.20
C ALA A 124 -4.40 13.25 -15.43
N GLU A 125 -5.15 12.18 -15.25
CA GLU A 125 -6.58 12.13 -15.59
C GLU A 125 -7.38 11.45 -14.47
N ALA A 126 -8.14 12.24 -13.72
CA ALA A 126 -9.26 11.77 -12.92
C ALA A 126 -10.49 11.76 -13.84
N ILE A 127 -11.02 10.57 -14.17
CA ILE A 127 -11.95 10.32 -15.28
C ILE A 127 -13.09 11.35 -15.33
N LEU A 128 -13.33 11.81 -16.56
CA LEU A 128 -14.40 12.70 -16.95
C LEU A 128 -15.77 12.22 -16.41
N TYR A 129 -16.50 13.13 -15.76
CA TYR A 129 -17.85 12.90 -15.18
C TYR A 129 -17.92 12.01 -13.94
N ALA A 130 -16.78 11.58 -13.39
CA ALA A 130 -16.73 10.83 -12.15
C ALA A 130 -16.25 11.70 -10.99
N SER A 131 -17.05 11.76 -9.92
CA SER A 131 -16.67 12.49 -8.72
C SER A 131 -15.68 11.68 -7.88
N ASN A 132 -14.88 12.39 -7.07
CA ASN A 132 -14.02 11.82 -6.03
C ASN A 132 -12.92 10.87 -6.55
N ALA A 133 -12.40 11.11 -7.75
CA ALA A 133 -11.26 10.39 -8.29
C ALA A 133 -9.95 11.13 -8.01
N VAL A 134 -8.87 10.40 -7.70
CA VAL A 134 -7.55 10.98 -7.39
C VAL A 134 -6.50 10.38 -8.31
N ALA A 135 -5.91 11.17 -9.19
CA ALA A 135 -4.81 10.78 -10.07
C ALA A 135 -3.58 11.64 -9.79
N VAL A 136 -2.47 11.04 -9.36
CA VAL A 136 -1.23 11.74 -9.05
C VAL A 136 -0.06 11.04 -9.73
N GLY A 137 0.66 11.77 -10.59
CA GLY A 137 1.75 11.26 -11.42
C GLY A 137 1.49 11.54 -12.89
N ALA A 138 2.56 11.70 -13.68
CA ALA A 138 2.40 11.94 -15.11
C ALA A 138 1.69 10.75 -15.78
N THR A 139 0.68 11.03 -16.59
CA THR A 139 -0.19 10.06 -17.28
C THR A 139 -0.97 9.10 -16.36
N ALA A 140 -1.02 9.36 -15.04
CA ALA A 140 -1.82 8.57 -14.10
C ALA A 140 -3.31 8.70 -14.44
N LYS A 141 -4.08 7.62 -14.30
CA LYS A 141 -5.52 7.59 -14.59
C LYS A 141 -6.31 6.97 -13.46
N ALA A 142 -7.32 7.68 -12.96
CA ALA A 142 -8.20 7.21 -11.90
C ALA A 142 -9.66 7.27 -12.37
N GLY A 143 -10.35 6.13 -12.37
CA GLY A 143 -11.79 6.03 -12.56
C GLY A 143 -12.64 6.47 -11.36
N PRO A 144 -13.96 6.22 -11.39
CA PRO A 144 -14.87 6.69 -10.35
C PRO A 144 -14.53 6.21 -8.95
N TYR A 145 -14.53 7.12 -7.97
CA TYR A 145 -14.20 6.82 -6.57
C TYR A 145 -12.85 6.13 -6.35
N SER A 146 -11.91 6.29 -7.29
CA SER A 146 -10.66 5.52 -7.33
C SER A 146 -9.44 6.40 -7.07
N ALA A 147 -8.30 5.77 -6.76
CA ALA A 147 -7.03 6.46 -6.54
C ALA A 147 -5.89 5.81 -7.34
N ALA A 148 -5.22 6.61 -8.16
CA ALA A 148 -4.03 6.23 -8.91
C ALA A 148 -2.85 7.12 -8.51
N TYR A 149 -1.74 6.53 -8.06
CA TYR A 149 -0.53 7.22 -7.64
C TYR A 149 0.72 6.60 -8.30
N GLY A 150 1.44 7.38 -9.11
CA GLY A 150 2.66 6.98 -9.81
C GLY A 150 2.61 7.26 -11.32
N TYR A 151 3.78 7.29 -11.95
CA TYR A 151 3.89 7.45 -13.41
C TYR A 151 3.13 6.34 -14.13
N GLY A 152 2.14 6.70 -14.95
CA GLY A 152 1.33 5.75 -15.71
C GLY A 152 0.47 4.79 -14.88
N ALA A 153 0.27 5.04 -13.58
CA ALA A 153 -0.61 4.24 -12.72
C ALA A 153 -2.07 4.35 -13.18
N GLN A 154 -2.83 3.25 -13.16
CA GLN A 154 -4.19 3.19 -13.71
C GLN A 154 -5.14 2.44 -12.77
N ALA A 155 -5.97 3.17 -12.03
CA ALA A 155 -7.08 2.63 -11.26
C ALA A 155 -8.35 2.71 -12.13
N ARG A 156 -8.62 1.68 -12.95
CA ARG A 156 -9.69 1.71 -13.96
C ARG A 156 -11.05 1.29 -13.42
N GLY A 157 -11.07 0.39 -12.44
CA GLY A 157 -12.30 -0.04 -11.79
C GLY A 157 -12.90 1.01 -10.87
N ILE A 158 -14.20 0.90 -10.60
CA ILE A 158 -14.88 1.71 -9.59
C ILE A 158 -14.31 1.38 -8.22
N GLY A 159 -13.92 2.38 -7.43
CA GLY A 159 -13.34 2.16 -6.10
C GLY A 159 -11.96 1.50 -6.11
N ALA A 160 -11.28 1.44 -7.26
CA ALA A 160 -9.99 0.80 -7.39
C ALA A 160 -8.85 1.65 -6.81
N VAL A 161 -7.73 1.01 -6.47
CA VAL A 161 -6.52 1.67 -6.00
C VAL A 161 -5.34 1.14 -6.80
N ALA A 162 -4.55 2.02 -7.41
CA ALA A 162 -3.34 1.68 -8.14
C ALA A 162 -2.18 2.55 -7.67
N VAL A 163 -1.20 1.98 -6.97
CA VAL A 163 -0.07 2.71 -6.39
C VAL A 163 1.23 2.09 -6.88
N GLY A 164 2.01 2.84 -7.64
CA GLY A 164 3.28 2.42 -8.25
C GLY A 164 3.36 2.76 -9.73
N GLU A 165 4.58 2.88 -10.25
CA GLU A 165 4.79 3.11 -11.69
C GLU A 165 4.16 1.97 -12.51
N SER A 166 3.32 2.32 -13.47
CA SER A 166 2.56 1.38 -14.30
C SER A 166 1.74 0.34 -13.53
N ALA A 167 1.34 0.61 -12.27
CA ALA A 167 0.40 -0.24 -11.53
C ALA A 167 -1.00 -0.16 -12.17
N ILE A 168 -1.71 -1.28 -12.32
CA ILE A 168 -3.00 -1.34 -13.02
C ILE A 168 -4.03 -2.12 -12.20
N ALA A 169 -5.05 -1.44 -11.70
CA ALA A 169 -6.24 -2.08 -11.13
C ALA A 169 -7.39 -2.05 -12.16
N ASN A 170 -7.55 -3.13 -12.92
CA ASN A 170 -8.53 -3.21 -14.03
C ASN A 170 -9.97 -3.43 -13.57
N GLN A 171 -10.18 -3.88 -12.33
CA GLN A 171 -11.48 -4.32 -11.84
C GLN A 171 -11.95 -3.49 -10.64
N ASN A 172 -13.27 -3.48 -10.42
CA ASN A 172 -13.91 -2.78 -9.31
C ASN A 172 -13.36 -3.26 -7.96
N GLY A 173 -13.10 -2.33 -7.04
CA GLY A 173 -12.52 -2.61 -5.73
C GLY A 173 -11.11 -3.23 -5.75
N GLY A 174 -10.47 -3.31 -6.92
CA GLY A 174 -9.14 -3.90 -7.04
C GLY A 174 -8.04 -3.02 -6.46
N VAL A 175 -7.08 -3.61 -5.76
CA VAL A 175 -5.95 -2.89 -5.15
C VAL A 175 -4.62 -3.40 -5.72
N ALA A 176 -4.00 -2.60 -6.59
CA ALA A 176 -2.68 -2.86 -7.16
C ALA A 176 -1.63 -1.99 -6.45
N LEU A 177 -0.77 -2.60 -5.63
CA LEU A 177 0.27 -1.92 -4.86
C LEU A 177 1.66 -2.43 -5.28
N GLY A 178 2.37 -1.66 -6.08
CA GLY A 178 3.73 -1.94 -6.54
C GLY A 178 3.93 -1.63 -8.02
N ASN A 179 5.19 -1.41 -8.42
CA ASN A 179 5.57 -1.19 -9.82
C ASN A 179 5.05 -2.31 -10.72
N SER A 180 4.36 -1.99 -11.81
CA SER A 180 3.81 -2.97 -12.75
C SER A 180 2.93 -4.05 -12.08
N SER A 181 2.35 -3.78 -10.91
CA SER A 181 1.37 -4.69 -10.29
C SER A 181 0.05 -4.65 -11.06
N SER A 182 -0.70 -5.75 -11.06
CA SER A 182 -1.94 -5.87 -11.82
C SER A 182 -3.04 -6.59 -11.05
N VAL A 183 -4.26 -6.05 -11.09
CA VAL A 183 -5.46 -6.72 -10.58
C VAL A 183 -6.45 -6.92 -11.71
N ASN A 184 -6.77 -8.19 -12.01
CA ASN A 184 -7.66 -8.58 -13.10
C ASN A 184 -8.94 -9.29 -12.61
N VAL A 185 -9.11 -9.40 -11.30
CA VAL A 185 -10.32 -9.90 -10.65
C VAL A 185 -10.89 -8.84 -9.70
N ALA A 186 -12.22 -8.67 -9.70
CA ALA A 186 -12.90 -7.74 -8.80
C ALA A 186 -12.57 -8.00 -7.34
N ASN A 187 -12.36 -6.94 -6.57
CA ASN A 187 -11.95 -6.98 -5.16
C ASN A 187 -10.65 -7.75 -4.88
N GLY A 188 -9.85 -8.06 -5.90
CA GLY A 188 -8.55 -8.68 -5.74
C GLY A 188 -7.48 -7.70 -5.27
N VAL A 189 -6.42 -8.22 -4.67
CA VAL A 189 -5.31 -7.40 -4.15
C VAL A 189 -3.99 -7.93 -4.69
N ALA A 190 -3.22 -7.11 -5.41
CA ALA A 190 -1.87 -7.43 -5.86
C ALA A 190 -0.85 -6.63 -5.03
N LEU A 191 -0.03 -7.31 -4.24
CA LEU A 191 0.95 -6.71 -3.32
C LEU A 191 2.38 -6.99 -3.78
N GLY A 192 3.12 -5.92 -4.08
CA GLY A 192 4.51 -5.96 -4.54
C GLY A 192 4.66 -5.76 -6.05
N SER A 193 5.87 -5.35 -6.46
CA SER A 193 6.17 -5.10 -7.87
C SER A 193 5.94 -6.34 -8.73
N PHE A 194 5.31 -6.19 -9.90
CA PHE A 194 4.99 -7.28 -10.82
C PHE A 194 4.01 -8.34 -10.28
N SER A 195 3.39 -8.12 -9.11
CA SER A 195 2.36 -9.02 -8.59
C SER A 195 1.10 -8.96 -9.44
N SER A 196 0.37 -10.08 -9.54
CA SER A 196 -0.83 -10.22 -10.36
C SER A 196 -1.93 -10.94 -9.60
N ALA A 197 -3.05 -10.27 -9.36
CA ALA A 197 -4.25 -10.86 -8.76
C ALA A 197 -5.22 -11.32 -9.87
N ASP A 198 -5.02 -12.56 -10.32
CA ASP A 198 -5.76 -13.19 -11.42
C ASP A 198 -6.71 -14.32 -10.94
N THR A 199 -6.61 -14.70 -9.66
CA THR A 199 -7.37 -15.80 -9.08
C THR A 199 -8.72 -15.30 -8.55
N LYS A 200 -9.80 -15.86 -9.09
CA LYS A 200 -11.17 -15.64 -8.59
C LYS A 200 -11.39 -16.33 -7.25
N GLY A 201 -12.40 -15.88 -6.51
CA GLY A 201 -12.92 -16.64 -5.40
C GLY A 201 -13.70 -17.87 -5.85
N GLY A 202 -14.10 -18.69 -4.90
CA GLY A 202 -14.81 -19.95 -5.13
C GLY A 202 -13.94 -21.06 -5.73
N ILE A 203 -12.65 -20.83 -5.96
CA ILE A 203 -11.73 -21.86 -6.46
C ILE A 203 -11.40 -22.84 -5.35
N GLU A 204 -11.50 -24.14 -5.65
CA GLU A 204 -11.08 -25.19 -4.74
C GLU A 204 -9.56 -25.25 -4.62
N GLY A 205 -9.07 -25.28 -3.39
CA GLY A 205 -7.68 -25.51 -3.07
C GLY A 205 -7.25 -26.94 -3.40
N ALA A 206 -5.95 -27.14 -3.58
CA ALA A 206 -5.41 -28.47 -3.89
C ALA A 206 -5.59 -29.45 -2.72
N LYS A 207 -6.27 -30.56 -2.97
CA LYS A 207 -6.39 -31.71 -2.05
C LYS A 207 -5.30 -32.73 -2.37
N GLN A 208 -4.64 -33.27 -1.34
CA GLN A 208 -3.76 -34.43 -1.50
C GLN A 208 -4.59 -35.67 -1.84
N THR A 209 -4.04 -36.58 -2.65
CA THR A 209 -4.71 -37.84 -3.07
C THR A 209 -5.09 -38.73 -1.89
N PHE A 210 -4.40 -38.61 -0.75
CA PHE A 210 -4.63 -39.35 0.48
C PHE A 210 -5.22 -38.46 1.60
N SER A 211 -5.87 -37.35 1.25
CA SER A 211 -6.58 -36.52 2.22
C SER A 211 -7.67 -37.33 2.92
N VAL A 212 -7.71 -37.29 4.25
CA VAL A 212 -8.80 -37.91 5.05
C VAL A 212 -10.11 -37.14 4.95
N THR A 213 -10.09 -35.94 4.35
CA THR A 213 -11.29 -35.15 4.07
C THR A 213 -11.91 -35.59 2.74
N GLU A 214 -12.90 -36.48 2.82
CA GLU A 214 -13.60 -37.03 1.65
C GLU A 214 -14.77 -36.15 1.16
N GLY A 215 -15.21 -35.19 1.98
CA GLY A 215 -16.30 -34.27 1.66
C GLY A 215 -15.95 -33.19 0.63
N ALA A 216 -16.98 -32.47 0.18
CA ALA A 216 -16.85 -31.30 -0.67
C ALA A 216 -15.90 -30.25 -0.05
N SER A 217 -15.22 -29.47 -0.89
CA SER A 217 -14.36 -28.37 -0.42
C SER A 217 -15.22 -27.28 0.24
N THR A 218 -14.95 -26.97 1.51
CA THR A 218 -15.65 -25.94 2.30
C THR A 218 -14.65 -24.97 2.94
N VAL A 219 -15.15 -23.98 3.68
CA VAL A 219 -14.30 -23.07 4.46
C VAL A 219 -13.79 -23.79 5.71
N GLU A 220 -14.65 -24.56 6.37
CA GLU A 220 -14.35 -25.29 7.60
C GLU A 220 -13.26 -26.36 7.40
N ASN A 221 -13.15 -26.90 6.19
CA ASN A 221 -12.08 -27.84 5.86
C ASN A 221 -10.88 -27.21 5.14
N GLY A 222 -10.85 -25.87 5.01
CA GLY A 222 -9.71 -25.11 4.49
C GLY A 222 -9.43 -25.28 2.99
N PHE A 223 -10.34 -25.88 2.22
CA PHE A 223 -10.14 -26.17 0.79
C PHE A 223 -10.82 -25.18 -0.15
N LYS A 224 -11.28 -24.01 0.31
CA LYS A 224 -11.73 -22.91 -0.57
C LYS A 224 -10.71 -21.76 -0.58
N SER A 225 -10.27 -21.33 -1.76
CA SER A 225 -9.29 -20.22 -1.93
C SER A 225 -9.80 -18.89 -1.37
N THR A 226 -11.04 -18.52 -1.70
CA THR A 226 -11.74 -17.34 -1.18
C THR A 226 -13.22 -17.69 -1.20
N GLU A 227 -13.91 -17.54 -0.08
CA GLU A 227 -15.28 -18.04 0.06
C GLU A 227 -16.24 -17.44 -0.96
N ASN A 228 -16.20 -16.12 -1.11
CA ASN A 228 -17.07 -15.39 -2.02
C ASN A 228 -16.51 -15.41 -3.45
N PRO A 229 -17.23 -15.95 -4.45
CA PRO A 229 -16.75 -16.02 -5.84
C PRO A 229 -16.53 -14.65 -6.48
N ASN A 230 -17.11 -13.58 -5.92
CA ASN A 230 -16.98 -12.21 -6.40
C ASN A 230 -15.78 -11.46 -5.78
N ILE A 231 -14.99 -12.13 -4.93
CA ILE A 231 -13.79 -11.55 -4.30
C ILE A 231 -12.56 -12.25 -4.84
N GLY A 232 -11.65 -11.48 -5.44
CA GLY A 232 -10.36 -11.97 -5.90
C GLY A 232 -9.37 -12.23 -4.77
N ALA A 233 -8.40 -13.09 -5.02
CA ALA A 233 -7.37 -13.43 -4.04
C ALA A 233 -6.42 -12.25 -3.74
N VAL A 234 -5.74 -12.33 -2.59
CA VAL A 234 -4.54 -11.54 -2.31
C VAL A 234 -3.33 -12.25 -2.94
N SER A 235 -2.72 -11.61 -3.93
CA SER A 235 -1.53 -12.10 -4.62
C SER A 235 -0.29 -11.33 -4.22
N VAL A 236 0.69 -12.03 -3.68
CA VAL A 236 2.03 -11.48 -3.35
C VAL A 236 3.06 -11.76 -4.44
N GLY A 237 2.63 -12.20 -5.62
CA GLY A 237 3.50 -12.65 -6.70
C GLY A 237 2.77 -12.78 -8.03
N ARG A 238 3.32 -13.57 -8.96
CA ARG A 238 2.73 -13.80 -10.28
C ARG A 238 3.00 -15.24 -10.72
N SER A 239 1.94 -15.93 -11.13
CA SER A 239 1.98 -17.34 -11.52
C SER A 239 2.60 -17.59 -12.90
N LEU A 240 2.61 -16.57 -13.77
CA LEU A 240 3.17 -16.64 -15.12
C LEU A 240 4.44 -15.80 -15.24
N ALA A 241 5.32 -16.22 -16.15
CA ALA A 241 6.43 -15.40 -16.63
C ALA A 241 5.93 -14.01 -17.07
N TRP A 242 6.74 -12.97 -16.87
CA TRP A 242 6.39 -11.59 -17.20
C TRP A 242 7.57 -10.89 -17.85
N LYS A 243 7.43 -10.46 -19.11
CA LYS A 243 8.49 -9.78 -19.86
C LYS A 243 9.84 -10.52 -19.74
N ASN A 244 10.79 -9.94 -19.00
CA ASN A 244 12.15 -10.46 -18.81
C ASN A 244 12.26 -11.50 -17.68
N PHE A 245 11.17 -11.81 -16.97
CA PHE A 245 11.14 -12.84 -15.94
C PHE A 245 10.77 -14.19 -16.55
N ASN A 246 11.77 -15.04 -16.78
CA ASN A 246 11.58 -16.40 -17.31
C ASN A 246 10.99 -17.39 -16.29
N LYS A 247 10.61 -16.93 -15.09
CA LYS A 247 10.05 -17.74 -14.01
C LYS A 247 8.89 -17.01 -13.33
N PRO A 248 7.93 -17.74 -12.73
CA PRO A 248 6.93 -17.16 -11.84
C PRO A 248 7.59 -16.37 -10.70
N ILE A 249 6.96 -15.28 -10.29
CA ILE A 249 7.43 -14.43 -9.20
C ILE A 249 6.76 -14.92 -7.92
N LYS A 250 7.54 -15.36 -6.95
CA LYS A 250 7.05 -15.79 -5.63
C LYS A 250 7.75 -14.96 -4.56
N ARG A 251 7.03 -14.70 -3.46
CA ARG A 251 7.56 -14.01 -2.29
C ARG A 251 7.32 -14.84 -1.05
N GLN A 252 8.26 -14.81 -0.12
CA GLN A 252 8.01 -15.26 1.24
C GLN A 252 7.12 -14.25 1.95
N ILE A 253 6.24 -14.74 2.83
CA ILE A 253 5.54 -13.93 3.82
C ILE A 253 6.20 -14.26 5.16
N THR A 254 6.89 -13.28 5.75
CA THR A 254 7.71 -13.47 6.96
C THR A 254 7.03 -12.83 8.18
N ASN A 255 7.50 -13.20 9.38
CA ASN A 255 6.93 -12.75 10.66
C ASN A 255 5.44 -13.10 10.85
N VAL A 256 5.03 -14.23 10.29
CA VAL A 256 3.68 -14.77 10.45
C VAL A 256 3.59 -15.48 11.81
N ALA A 257 2.78 -14.93 12.72
CA ALA A 257 2.46 -15.56 14.00
C ALA A 257 1.76 -16.92 13.78
N ALA A 258 1.75 -17.77 14.81
CA ALA A 258 1.06 -19.05 14.71
C ALA A 258 -0.45 -18.83 14.56
N GLY A 259 -1.06 -19.45 13.55
CA GLY A 259 -2.51 -19.46 13.36
C GLY A 259 -3.23 -20.19 14.49
N THR A 260 -4.45 -19.78 14.79
CA THR A 260 -5.27 -20.29 15.89
C THR A 260 -6.62 -20.82 15.43
N GLN A 261 -7.17 -20.26 14.36
CA GLN A 261 -8.41 -20.68 13.70
C GLN A 261 -8.09 -21.44 12.41
N ASP A 262 -9.07 -22.20 11.91
CA ASP A 262 -8.90 -23.05 10.72
C ASP A 262 -8.55 -22.28 9.43
N THR A 263 -8.88 -20.99 9.37
CA THR A 263 -8.61 -20.11 8.22
C THR A 263 -7.38 -19.20 8.40
N ASP A 264 -6.66 -19.34 9.52
CA ASP A 264 -5.43 -18.59 9.75
C ASP A 264 -4.27 -19.17 8.91
N ALA A 265 -3.35 -18.30 8.49
CA ALA A 265 -2.13 -18.75 7.83
C ALA A 265 -1.27 -19.59 8.78
N VAL A 266 -0.83 -20.76 8.32
CA VAL A 266 0.09 -21.65 9.07
C VAL A 266 1.52 -21.18 8.87
N ASN A 267 2.26 -20.98 9.95
CA ASN A 267 3.69 -20.69 9.87
C ASN A 267 4.55 -21.98 9.87
N VAL A 268 5.84 -21.84 9.56
CA VAL A 268 6.77 -22.99 9.48
C VAL A 268 6.91 -23.72 10.83
N ALA A 269 6.78 -23.03 11.97
CA ALA A 269 6.90 -23.65 13.28
C ALA A 269 5.71 -24.57 13.60
N GLN A 270 4.49 -24.17 13.25
CA GLN A 270 3.30 -25.01 13.39
C GLN A 270 3.40 -26.26 12.52
N LEU A 271 3.83 -26.11 11.26
CA LEU A 271 4.07 -27.24 10.37
C LEU A 271 5.12 -28.21 10.94
N LYS A 272 6.23 -27.68 11.51
CA LYS A 272 7.26 -28.47 12.20
C LYS A 272 6.74 -29.18 13.46
N SER A 273 5.74 -28.61 14.13
CA SER A 273 5.17 -29.15 15.38
C SER A 273 4.15 -30.27 15.16
N LEU A 274 3.70 -30.49 13.91
CA LEU A 274 2.77 -31.57 13.60
C LEU A 274 3.41 -32.93 13.94
N THR A 275 2.85 -33.60 14.94
CA THR A 275 3.22 -34.97 15.34
C THR A 275 2.02 -35.88 15.18
N MET A 276 2.22 -37.07 14.60
CA MET A 276 1.22 -38.13 14.69
C MET A 276 1.20 -38.68 16.11
N LYS A 277 0.01 -38.71 16.72
CA LYS A 277 -0.24 -39.54 17.90
C LYS A 277 -0.24 -41.00 17.45
N ILE A 278 0.63 -41.82 18.02
CA ILE A 278 0.69 -43.25 17.75
C ILE A 278 0.49 -43.98 19.08
N GLY A 279 -0.21 -45.11 19.06
CA GLY A 279 -0.40 -45.98 20.22
C GLY A 279 0.08 -47.40 19.91
N GLY A 280 0.63 -48.08 20.92
CA GLY A 280 0.95 -49.51 20.87
C GLY A 280 0.15 -50.30 21.92
N ASN A 281 0.27 -51.64 21.86
CA ASN A 281 -0.33 -52.55 22.84
C ASN A 281 0.25 -52.35 24.26
N THR A 282 1.47 -51.82 24.34
CA THR A 282 2.12 -51.33 25.57
C THR A 282 2.66 -49.94 25.29
N ASN A 283 2.50 -49.01 26.24
CA ASN A 283 2.92 -47.62 26.08
C ASN A 283 3.74 -47.21 27.31
N ASP A 284 5.04 -46.98 27.14
CA ASP A 284 5.93 -46.51 28.22
C ASP A 284 5.66 -45.04 28.60
N ASN A 285 4.84 -44.34 27.80
CA ASN A 285 4.38 -42.97 28.05
C ASN A 285 2.89 -42.85 27.80
N THR A 286 2.21 -41.99 28.57
CA THR A 286 0.76 -41.72 28.43
C THR A 286 0.39 -41.04 27.11
N GLN A 287 1.36 -40.47 26.40
CA GLN A 287 1.23 -39.99 25.02
C GLN A 287 2.47 -40.36 24.20
N PRO A 288 2.52 -41.55 23.57
CA PRO A 288 3.60 -41.91 22.68
C PRO A 288 3.60 -40.97 21.47
N LYS A 289 4.76 -40.41 21.14
CA LYS A 289 4.95 -39.50 20.00
C LYS A 289 6.00 -40.11 19.09
N VAL A 290 5.74 -40.10 17.79
CA VAL A 290 6.80 -40.24 16.78
C VAL A 290 6.96 -38.89 16.08
N GLY A 291 8.20 -38.47 15.86
CA GLY A 291 8.47 -37.26 15.09
C GLY A 291 8.19 -37.51 13.61
N LEU A 292 7.28 -36.74 13.02
CA LEU A 292 7.12 -36.67 11.56
C LEU A 292 8.10 -35.67 10.92
N TRP A 293 8.68 -34.79 11.71
CA TRP A 293 9.45 -33.64 11.22
C TRP A 293 10.80 -34.01 10.60
N GLU A 294 11.48 -35.05 11.08
CA GLU A 294 12.66 -35.61 10.38
C GLU A 294 12.25 -36.48 9.17
N GLY A 295 10.95 -36.51 8.84
CA GLY A 295 10.42 -37.23 7.68
C GLY A 295 10.42 -38.75 7.80
N THR A 296 10.71 -39.29 8.98
CA THR A 296 10.92 -40.74 9.16
C THR A 296 10.09 -41.31 10.31
N LEU A 297 9.00 -42.00 9.99
CA LEU A 297 8.35 -42.92 10.92
C LEU A 297 9.25 -44.15 11.09
N THR A 298 9.92 -44.25 12.24
CA THR A 298 10.77 -45.41 12.55
C THR A 298 9.91 -46.54 13.10
N VAL A 299 9.67 -47.58 12.29
CA VAL A 299 9.09 -48.84 12.74
C VAL A 299 10.22 -49.84 12.91
N LYS A 300 10.56 -50.20 14.15
CA LYS A 300 11.55 -51.24 14.46
C LYS A 300 10.83 -52.52 14.88
N GLY A 301 11.36 -53.65 14.44
CA GLY A 301 10.98 -54.94 15.00
C GLY A 301 11.90 -55.31 16.16
N GLU A 302 11.32 -55.83 17.24
CA GLU A 302 12.04 -56.42 18.38
C GLU A 302 11.57 -57.86 18.55
N ASN A 303 12.33 -58.66 19.32
CA ASN A 303 11.95 -60.02 19.73
C ASN A 303 11.54 -60.96 18.58
N GLY A 304 12.29 -60.92 17.48
CA GLY A 304 12.10 -61.82 16.35
C GLY A 304 11.15 -61.32 15.26
N ILE A 305 10.73 -60.06 15.35
CA ILE A 305 10.03 -59.36 14.28
C ILE A 305 11.01 -58.44 13.55
N THR A 306 10.88 -58.33 12.22
CA THR A 306 11.59 -57.36 11.39
C THR A 306 10.59 -56.54 10.59
N SER A 307 10.91 -55.27 10.38
CA SER A 307 10.17 -54.34 9.53
C SER A 307 11.00 -54.03 8.28
N HIS A 308 10.34 -53.93 7.13
CA HIS A 308 10.95 -53.52 5.88
C HIS A 308 10.07 -52.48 5.20
N ALA A 309 10.57 -51.25 5.07
CA ALA A 309 9.87 -50.18 4.38
C ALA A 309 10.28 -50.15 2.90
N GLN A 310 9.30 -50.20 2.00
CA GLN A 310 9.50 -50.04 0.57
C GLN A 310 8.32 -49.28 -0.04
N GLY A 311 8.60 -48.13 -0.68
CA GLY A 311 7.54 -47.28 -1.23
C GLY A 311 6.55 -46.80 -0.16
N SER A 312 5.26 -47.07 -0.36
CA SER A 312 4.18 -46.75 0.58
C SER A 312 3.84 -47.89 1.56
N THR A 313 4.63 -48.97 1.59
CA THR A 313 4.34 -50.17 2.38
C THR A 313 5.42 -50.41 3.42
N ILE A 314 5.01 -50.70 4.66
CA ILE A 314 5.87 -51.27 5.69
C ILE A 314 5.46 -52.73 5.85
N THR A 315 6.34 -53.65 5.45
CA THR A 315 6.14 -55.09 5.63
C THR A 315 6.70 -55.51 6.97
N VAL A 316 5.86 -56.10 7.81
CA VAL A 316 6.26 -56.70 9.09
C VAL A 316 6.32 -58.21 8.91
N LYS A 317 7.45 -58.82 9.23
CA LYS A 317 7.67 -60.27 9.11
C LYS A 317 8.43 -60.82 10.30
N LEU A 318 8.30 -62.11 10.57
CA LEU A 318 9.20 -62.79 11.48
C LEU A 318 10.61 -62.79 10.89
N ASP A 319 11.61 -62.69 11.75
CA ASP A 319 12.98 -62.97 11.36
C ASP A 319 13.12 -64.43 10.93
N LYS A 320 14.22 -64.73 10.22
CA LYS A 320 14.45 -66.06 9.66
C LYS A 320 14.55 -67.13 10.76
N ASP A 321 15.22 -66.81 11.86
CA ASP A 321 15.51 -67.79 12.90
C ASP A 321 14.26 -68.19 13.68
N LEU A 322 13.42 -67.22 14.04
CA LEU A 322 12.13 -67.44 14.68
C LEU A 322 11.17 -68.15 13.74
N LYS A 323 11.13 -67.76 12.46
CA LYS A 323 10.34 -68.47 11.45
C LYS A 323 10.76 -69.94 11.33
N ASP A 324 12.06 -70.21 11.20
CA ASP A 324 12.59 -71.56 11.06
C ASP A 324 12.31 -72.42 12.32
N LYS A 325 12.36 -71.83 13.52
CA LYS A 325 11.98 -72.49 14.78
C LYS A 325 10.49 -72.86 14.81
N ILE A 326 9.60 -71.94 14.43
CA ILE A 326 8.15 -72.18 14.39
C ILE A 326 7.83 -73.27 13.36
N ASP A 327 8.42 -73.21 12.17
CA ASP A 327 8.20 -74.18 11.11
C ASP A 327 8.63 -75.61 11.55
N LYS A 328 9.75 -75.74 12.29
CA LYS A 328 10.18 -77.02 12.88
C LYS A 328 9.19 -77.56 13.91
N ILE A 329 8.69 -76.71 14.80
CA ILE A 329 7.70 -77.11 15.82
C ILE A 329 6.41 -77.58 15.16
N ALA A 330 5.94 -76.87 14.14
CA ALA A 330 4.76 -77.27 13.37
C ALA A 330 4.95 -78.63 12.68
N ALA A 331 6.16 -78.90 12.15
CA ALA A 331 6.48 -80.19 11.56
C ALA A 331 6.49 -81.33 12.58
N MET A 332 7.04 -81.10 13.78
CA MET A 332 7.03 -82.08 14.87
C MET A 332 5.59 -82.40 15.34
N GLY A 333 4.72 -81.39 15.45
CA GLY A 333 3.32 -81.60 15.82
C GLY A 333 2.54 -82.47 14.84
N LYS A 334 2.81 -82.36 13.54
CA LYS A 334 2.19 -83.24 12.52
C LYS A 334 2.64 -84.69 12.65
N LEU A 335 3.91 -84.93 12.94
CA LEU A 335 4.43 -86.27 13.20
C LEU A 335 3.70 -86.91 14.39
N ILE A 336 3.52 -86.16 15.49
CA ILE A 336 2.82 -86.64 16.68
C ILE A 336 1.36 -86.99 16.40
N GLN A 337 0.62 -86.22 15.59
CA GLN A 337 -0.77 -86.54 15.24
C GLN A 337 -0.93 -87.70 14.24
N SER A 338 0.14 -88.05 13.51
CA SER A 338 0.16 -89.18 12.58
C SER A 338 0.57 -90.52 13.22
N THR A 339 0.90 -90.50 14.51
CA THR A 339 1.27 -91.69 15.30
C THR A 339 0.13 -92.05 16.24
#